data_AF-A0A1G5EGI0-F1
#
_entry.id   AF-A0A1G5EGI0-F1
#
_cell.length_a   1.000
_cell.length_b   1.000
_cell.length_c   1.000
_cell.angle_alpha   90.00
_cell.angle_beta   90.00
_cell.angle_gamma   90.00
#
_symmetry.space_group_name_H-M   'P 1'
#
loop_
_entity.id
_entity.type
_entity.pdbx_description
1 polymer ?
#
loop_
_entity_poly.entity_id
_entity_poly.type
_entity_poly.pdbx_seq_one_letter_code
_entity_poly.pdbx_strand_id
1 'polypeptide(L)'
;MDRANRITHVSTNDCFASRKKGCSALKFKACKDCSFYKTTDQHHKDQAKALKRIFSLDKDVQDHINETYYRGKMGGNSYEG
;
A
#
# COMPACT_ATOMS: atom_id res chain seq x y z
N MET A 1 -13.24 -40.23 14.47
CA MET A 1 -13.35 -39.89 13.03
C MET A 1 -14.86 -39.75 12.78
N ASP A 2 -15.45 -38.64 12.36
CA ASP A 2 -15.10 -37.74 11.26
C ASP A 2 -15.24 -36.25 11.60
N ARG A 3 -14.26 -35.49 11.15
CA ARG A 3 -14.07 -34.06 11.41
C ARG A 3 -13.83 -33.41 10.06
N ALA A 4 -14.87 -33.14 9.28
CA ALA A 4 -14.71 -32.34 8.07
C ALA A 4 -16.04 -31.72 7.61
N ASN A 5 -15.96 -30.41 7.43
CA ASN A 5 -16.78 -29.64 6.49
C ASN A 5 -18.15 -29.15 6.95
N ARG A 6 -18.16 -28.30 7.99
CA ARG A 6 -19.17 -27.25 8.09
C ARG A 6 -18.53 -25.94 7.60
N ILE A 7 -18.66 -25.66 6.30
CA ILE A 7 -18.48 -24.29 5.79
C ILE A 7 -19.66 -23.51 6.36
N THR A 8 -19.46 -22.94 7.56
CA THR A 8 -20.38 -21.96 8.09
C THR A 8 -20.27 -20.73 7.21
N HIS A 9 -21.37 -20.41 6.55
CA HIS A 9 -21.60 -19.14 5.86
C HIS A 9 -21.13 -18.00 6.77
N VAL A 10 -19.93 -17.46 6.53
CA VAL A 10 -19.40 -16.28 7.22
C VAL A 10 -20.34 -15.15 6.85
N SER A 11 -21.22 -14.80 7.79
CA SER A 11 -21.93 -13.54 7.77
C SER A 11 -20.89 -12.45 7.54
N THR A 12 -21.11 -11.56 6.57
CA THR A 12 -20.24 -10.41 6.28
C THR A 12 -20.04 -9.49 7.49
N ASN A 13 -20.76 -9.74 8.59
CA ASN A 13 -20.64 -9.06 9.88
C ASN A 13 -19.76 -9.77 10.94
N ASP A 14 -19.22 -10.97 10.67
CA ASP A 14 -18.33 -11.69 11.62
C ASP A 14 -16.85 -11.30 11.47
N CYS A 15 -16.57 -10.13 10.90
CA CYS A 15 -15.23 -9.59 10.91
C CYS A 15 -14.84 -9.25 12.37
N PHE A 16 -13.81 -9.91 12.90
CA PHE A 16 -13.30 -9.70 14.27
C PHE A 16 -12.92 -8.23 14.57
N ALA A 17 -12.69 -7.45 13.51
CA ALA A 17 -12.35 -6.04 13.59
C ALA A 17 -13.56 -5.11 13.42
N SER A 18 -14.76 -5.61 13.13
CA SER A 18 -15.97 -4.80 13.01
C SER A 18 -16.44 -4.34 14.40
N ARG A 19 -16.52 -3.03 14.63
CA ARG A 19 -17.09 -2.42 15.84
C ARG A 19 -18.13 -1.38 15.42
N LYS A 20 -19.06 -1.05 16.33
CA LYS A 20 -20.12 -0.04 16.09
C LYS A 20 -19.61 1.32 15.58
N LYS A 21 -18.32 1.65 15.81
CA LYS A 21 -17.66 2.89 15.36
C LYS A 21 -16.63 2.66 14.24
N GLY A 22 -16.79 1.61 13.43
CA GLY A 22 -15.91 1.25 12.31
C GLY A 22 -14.90 0.14 12.62
N CYS A 23 -13.97 -0.09 11.68
CA CYS A 23 -12.99 -1.17 11.77
C CYS A 23 -11.90 -0.88 12.80
N SER A 24 -11.80 -1.68 13.86
CA SER A 24 -10.81 -1.53 14.93
C SER A 24 -9.39 -1.89 14.48
N ALA A 25 -9.23 -2.75 13.47
CA ALA A 25 -7.91 -3.07 12.91
C ALA A 25 -7.23 -1.83 12.30
N LEU A 26 -8.00 -0.89 11.76
CA LEU A 26 -7.48 0.38 11.23
C LEU A 26 -7.06 1.38 12.32
N LYS A 27 -7.55 1.20 13.55
CA LYS A 27 -7.27 2.11 14.68
C LYS A 27 -6.13 1.62 15.56
N PHE A 28 -5.75 0.35 15.43
CA PHE A 28 -4.76 -0.29 16.27
C PHE A 28 -3.36 -0.07 15.70
N LYS A 29 -2.64 0.93 16.20
CA LYS A 29 -1.18 1.03 16.05
C LYS A 29 -0.50 0.08 17.03
N ALA A 30 -0.62 -1.22 16.83
CA ALA A 30 0.16 -2.21 17.60
C ALA A 30 1.21 -2.89 16.74
N CYS A 31 1.86 -2.09 15.93
CA CYS A 31 2.99 -2.53 15.16
C CYS A 31 4.26 -2.22 15.97
N LYS A 32 4.60 -3.10 16.92
CA LYS A 32 5.94 -3.14 17.51
C LYS A 32 6.70 -4.19 16.70
N ASP A 33 7.77 -3.78 16.03
CA ASP A 33 8.60 -4.63 15.16
C ASP A 33 7.91 -5.24 13.92
N CYS A 34 6.95 -4.56 13.27
CA CYS A 34 6.51 -5.09 11.95
C CYS A 34 7.60 -4.85 10.90
N SER A 35 7.95 -5.93 10.22
CA SER A 35 8.72 -5.91 8.97
C SER A 35 8.09 -5.05 7.87
N PHE A 36 6.78 -4.80 7.94
CA PHE A 36 6.04 -3.95 7.00
C PHE A 36 6.22 -2.45 7.27
N TYR A 37 6.61 -2.04 8.49
CA TYR A 37 6.80 -0.64 8.82
C TYR A 37 8.22 -0.22 8.45
N LYS A 38 8.35 0.75 7.55
CA LYS A 38 9.63 1.33 7.15
C LYS A 38 9.90 2.58 7.98
N THR A 39 11.15 2.80 8.36
CA THR A 39 11.58 4.11 8.83
C THR A 39 11.45 5.12 7.68
N THR A 40 11.36 6.41 8.01
CA THR A 40 11.34 7.49 7.01
C THR A 40 12.51 7.38 6.03
N ASP A 41 13.71 7.10 6.54
CA ASP A 41 14.91 6.93 5.72
C ASP A 41 14.81 5.72 4.78
N GLN A 42 14.31 4.59 5.27
CA GLN A 42 14.12 3.40 4.45
C GLN A 42 13.08 3.66 3.35
N HIS A 43 12.00 4.38 3.68
CA HIS A 43 11.00 4.78 2.71
C HIS A 43 11.59 5.65 1.60
N HIS A 44 12.39 6.66 1.94
CA HIS A 44 13.04 7.53 0.95
C HIS A 44 14.04 6.78 0.08
N LYS A 45 14.85 5.88 0.66
CA LYS A 45 15.79 5.04 -0.11
C LYS A 45 15.06 4.13 -1.10
N ASP A 46 13.96 3.53 -0.67
CA ASP A 46 13.16 2.66 -1.53
C ASP A 46 12.45 3.45 -2.63
N GLN A 47 11.94 4.66 -2.34
CA GLN A 47 11.41 5.56 -3.37
C GLN A 47 12.48 5.94 -4.40
N ALA A 48 13.68 6.35 -3.96
CA ALA A 48 14.77 6.70 -4.87
C ALA A 48 15.18 5.52 -5.75
N LYS A 49 15.23 4.31 -5.19
CA LYS A 49 15.51 3.07 -5.94
C LYS A 49 14.43 2.78 -6.98
N ALA A 50 13.16 2.95 -6.61
CA ALA A 50 12.04 2.76 -7.54
C ALA A 50 12.08 3.78 -8.69
N LEU A 51 12.27 5.06 -8.38
CA LEU A 51 12.40 6.11 -9.40
C LEU A 51 13.58 5.85 -10.34
N LYS A 52 14.74 5.46 -9.81
CA LYS A 52 15.89 5.08 -10.65
C LYS A 52 15.56 3.94 -11.62
N ARG A 53 14.78 2.95 -11.18
CA ARG A 53 14.34 1.84 -12.05
C ARG A 53 13.33 2.30 -13.10
N ILE A 54 12.41 3.20 -12.73
CA ILE A 54 11.43 3.76 -13.67
C ILE A 54 12.16 4.57 -14.75
N PHE A 55 13.09 5.46 -14.37
CA PHE A 55 13.86 6.27 -15.32
C PHE A 55 14.80 5.47 -16.21
N SER A 56 15.03 4.18 -15.93
CA SER A 56 15.80 3.29 -16.79
C SER A 56 14.93 2.50 -17.78
N LEU A 57 13.62 2.73 -17.83
CA LEU A 57 12.70 2.14 -18.81
C LEU A 57 12.65 2.97 -20.08
N ASP A 58 12.04 2.42 -21.14
CA ASP A 58 11.79 3.19 -22.36
C ASP A 58 10.84 4.36 -22.10
N LYS A 59 10.97 5.42 -22.90
CA LYS A 59 10.25 6.69 -22.68
C LYS A 59 8.73 6.50 -22.65
N ASP A 60 8.19 5.69 -23.55
CA ASP A 60 6.75 5.41 -23.61
C ASP A 60 6.23 4.75 -22.33
N VAL A 61 7.05 3.84 -21.75
CA VAL A 61 6.73 3.17 -20.49
C VAL A 61 6.82 4.14 -19.32
N GLN A 62 7.82 5.02 -19.31
CA GLN A 62 7.94 6.08 -18.31
C GLN A 62 6.72 7.01 -18.33
N ASP A 63 6.28 7.43 -19.52
CA ASP A 63 5.14 8.34 -19.70
C ASP A 63 3.83 7.68 -19.26
N HIS A 64 3.62 6.42 -19.65
CA HIS A 64 2.47 5.66 -19.20
C HIS A 64 2.42 5.56 -17.66
N ILE A 65 3.57 5.30 -17.02
CA ILE A 65 3.67 5.25 -15.55
C ILE A 65 3.41 6.63 -14.93
N ASN A 66 3.98 7.70 -15.50
CA ASN A 66 3.81 9.07 -15.02
C ASN A 66 2.32 9.47 -15.03
N GLU A 67 1.62 9.25 -16.12
CA GLU A 67 0.20 9.60 -16.24
C GLU A 67 -0.67 8.73 -15.31
N THR A 68 -0.44 7.42 -15.31
CA THR A 68 -1.28 6.47 -14.55
C THR A 68 -1.17 6.67 -13.04
N TYR A 69 0.05 6.87 -12.53
CA TYR A 69 0.31 6.83 -11.08
C TYR A 69 0.69 8.20 -10.49
N TYR A 70 1.24 9.10 -11.29
CA TYR A 70 1.73 10.41 -10.82
C TYR A 70 0.94 11.60 -11.39
N ARG A 71 -0.09 11.37 -12.20
CA ARG A 71 -0.91 12.43 -12.83
C ARG A 71 -0.07 13.44 -13.60
N GLY A 72 0.97 12.95 -14.28
CA GLY A 72 1.93 13.78 -15.02
C GLY A 72 3.01 14.44 -14.15
N LYS A 73 3.00 14.25 -12.83
CA LYS A 73 3.90 14.94 -11.87
C LYS A 73 5.04 14.06 -11.33
N MET A 74 5.45 13.02 -12.05
CA MET A 74 6.54 12.13 -11.63
C MET A 74 7.85 12.92 -11.51
N GLY A 75 8.41 12.97 -10.30
CA GLY A 75 9.64 13.73 -9.99
C GLY A 75 9.43 15.18 -9.53
N GLY A 76 8.21 15.57 -9.16
CA GLY A 76 7.82 16.96 -8.88
C GLY A 76 8.80 17.83 -8.09
N ASN A 77 9.42 18.78 -8.79
CA ASN A 77 9.28 20.23 -8.57
C ASN A 77 9.76 20.98 -9.83
N SER A 78 8.84 21.35 -10.72
CA SER A 78 8.94 22.66 -11.38
C SER A 78 8.10 23.61 -10.52
N TYR A 79 8.76 24.47 -9.76
CA TYR A 79 8.10 25.59 -9.10
C TYR A 79 7.49 26.48 -10.19
N GLU A 80 6.17 26.52 -10.27
CA GLU A 80 5.45 27.58 -10.99
C GLU A 80 4.33 28.09 -10.09
N GLY A 81 4.54 29.33 -9.61
CA GLY A 81 3.53 30.33 -9.23
C GLY A 81 2.42 29.95 -8.27
#